data_AF-G1WF86-F1
#
_entry.id   AF-G1WF86-F1
#
_cell.length_a   1.000
_cell.length_b   1.000
_cell.length_c   1.000
_cell.angle_alpha   90.00
_cell.angle_beta   90.00
_cell.angle_gamma   90.00
#
_symmetry.space_group_name_H-M   'P 1'
#
loop_
_entity.id
_entity.type
_entity.pdbx_description
1 polymer ?
#
loop_
_entity_poly.entity_id
_entity_poly.type
_entity_poly.pdbx_seq_one_letter_code
_entity_poly.pdbx_strand_id
1 'polypeptide(L)'
;QQDTELTAKMQQLDDDRDALLSQLFSTIRNNRRSPVKALREPAERLMKLVDSYKGIQREVLQAESLHVNGLLMDLAKQSADTAALGLTAVIAMLKTTNDEFEQLELKRIDGTDKPGLSSTSALRPLTDEAFYEVRGNVEAAFCYATTVADKQMIATLVDNINAVLARYATSRKASEAQKAIARAMELESNHRLIDPLLPAFATAAGYAAGDVTFTGRTLNRNSELRYELRVASTGKTLW
;
A
#
# COMPACT_ATOMS: atom_id res chain seq x y z
N GLN A 1 17.12 7.74 -8.94
CA GLN A 1 17.91 6.57 -9.34
C GLN A 1 17.70 5.42 -8.36
N GLN A 2 17.91 5.61 -7.04
CA GLN A 2 17.59 4.60 -6.02
C GLN A 2 16.12 4.13 -5.99
N ASP A 3 15.13 5.03 -6.10
CA ASP A 3 13.70 4.63 -6.12
C ASP A 3 13.34 3.76 -7.34
N THR A 4 13.99 4.02 -8.48
CA THR A 4 13.79 3.27 -9.73
C THR A 4 14.38 1.87 -9.61
N GLU A 5 15.57 1.74 -9.01
CA GLU A 5 16.23 0.46 -8.73
C GLU A 5 15.46 -0.36 -7.68
N LEU A 6 14.94 0.28 -6.64
CA LEU A 6 14.10 -0.37 -5.63
C LEU A 6 12.79 -0.88 -6.23
N THR A 7 12.13 -0.07 -7.06
CA THR A 7 10.89 -0.46 -7.75
C THR A 7 11.13 -1.63 -8.72
N ALA A 8 12.22 -1.61 -9.48
CA ALA A 8 12.58 -2.71 -10.37
C ALA A 8 12.87 -4.01 -9.60
N LYS A 9 13.57 -3.92 -8.46
CA LYS A 9 13.84 -5.08 -7.62
C LYS A 9 12.56 -5.64 -6.97
N MET A 10 11.64 -4.79 -6.54
CA MET A 10 10.34 -5.23 -6.02
C MET A 10 9.52 -5.95 -7.09
N GLN A 11 9.50 -5.46 -8.33
CA GLN A 11 8.82 -6.14 -9.43
C GLN A 11 9.45 -7.51 -9.73
N GLN A 12 10.78 -7.61 -9.72
CA GLN A 12 11.44 -8.90 -9.93
C GLN A 12 11.08 -9.91 -8.84
N LEU A 13 11.06 -9.50 -7.57
CA LEU A 13 10.66 -10.38 -6.47
C LEU A 13 9.20 -10.82 -6.60
N ASP A 14 8.32 -9.93 -7.04
CA ASP A 14 6.92 -10.23 -7.33
C ASP A 14 6.78 -11.29 -8.43
N ASP A 15 7.45 -11.07 -9.56
CA ASP A 15 7.48 -12.01 -10.69
C ASP A 15 8.03 -13.39 -10.26
N ASP A 16 9.05 -13.40 -9.40
CA ASP A 16 9.64 -14.63 -8.86
C ASP A 16 8.66 -15.36 -7.91
N ARG A 17 7.93 -14.64 -7.06
CA ARG A 17 6.87 -15.24 -6.22
C ARG A 17 5.78 -15.87 -7.08
N ASP A 18 5.33 -15.15 -8.09
CA ASP A 18 4.32 -15.62 -9.05
C ASP A 18 4.74 -16.92 -9.75
N ALA A 19 5.99 -16.98 -10.18
CA ALA A 19 6.56 -18.17 -10.80
C ALA A 19 6.62 -19.35 -9.82
N LEU A 20 7.08 -19.11 -8.59
CA LEU A 20 7.18 -20.14 -7.55
C LEU A 20 5.80 -20.68 -7.14
N LEU A 21 4.81 -19.79 -6.97
CA LEU A 21 3.42 -20.15 -6.69
C LEU A 21 2.80 -20.94 -7.84
N SER A 22 3.04 -20.52 -9.08
CA SER A 22 2.57 -21.21 -10.28
C SER A 22 3.17 -22.61 -10.41
N GLN A 23 4.47 -22.76 -10.13
CA GLN A 23 5.15 -24.05 -10.10
C GLN A 23 4.57 -24.96 -8.99
N LEU A 24 4.41 -24.43 -7.78
CA LEU A 24 3.88 -25.16 -6.63
C LEU A 24 2.46 -25.69 -6.92
N PHE A 25 1.54 -24.81 -7.34
CA PHE A 25 0.17 -25.20 -7.65
C PHE A 25 0.08 -26.17 -8.83
N SER A 26 0.89 -25.98 -9.87
CA SER A 26 0.89 -26.87 -11.03
C SER A 26 1.44 -28.24 -10.68
N THR A 27 2.48 -28.32 -9.86
CA THR A 27 3.06 -29.59 -9.39
C THR A 27 2.03 -30.41 -8.61
N ILE A 28 1.32 -29.78 -7.68
CA ILE A 28 0.24 -30.44 -6.91
C ILE A 28 -0.88 -30.90 -7.86
N ARG A 29 -1.37 -29.99 -8.72
CA ARG A 29 -2.46 -30.30 -9.66
C ARG A 29 -2.13 -31.45 -10.61
N ASN A 30 -0.89 -31.51 -11.10
CA ASN A 30 -0.43 -32.54 -12.02
C ASN A 30 -0.27 -33.88 -11.31
N ASN A 31 0.37 -33.90 -10.12
CA ASN A 31 0.57 -35.13 -9.36
C ASN A 31 -0.73 -35.76 -8.86
N ARG A 32 -1.80 -34.96 -8.67
CA ARG A 32 -3.15 -35.48 -8.35
C ARG A 32 -3.67 -36.46 -9.42
N ARG A 33 -3.18 -36.38 -10.66
CA ARG A 33 -3.53 -37.27 -11.77
C ARG A 33 -2.48 -38.35 -12.04
N SER A 34 -1.46 -38.46 -11.19
CA SER A 34 -0.36 -39.40 -11.39
C SER A 34 -0.83 -40.86 -11.24
N PRO A 35 -0.37 -41.79 -12.09
CA PRO A 35 -0.58 -43.22 -11.88
C PRO A 35 0.21 -43.74 -10.67
N VAL A 36 1.22 -43.01 -10.21
CA VAL A 36 2.05 -43.37 -9.05
C VAL A 36 1.34 -42.95 -7.77
N LYS A 37 0.84 -43.93 -7.01
CA LYS A 37 0.07 -43.72 -5.77
C LYS A 37 0.79 -42.84 -4.74
N ALA A 38 2.11 -43.05 -4.60
CA ALA A 38 2.96 -42.27 -3.69
C ALA A 38 3.02 -40.77 -4.02
N LEU A 39 2.73 -40.38 -5.27
CA LEU A 39 2.64 -38.98 -5.68
C LEU A 39 1.18 -38.49 -5.68
N ARG A 40 0.23 -39.36 -6.05
CA ARG A 40 -1.18 -39.00 -6.15
C ARG A 40 -1.83 -38.71 -4.81
N GLU A 41 -1.64 -39.55 -3.80
CA GLU A 41 -2.32 -39.38 -2.51
C GLU A 41 -1.90 -38.10 -1.76
N PRO A 42 -0.60 -37.75 -1.67
CA PRO A 42 -0.18 -36.45 -1.13
C PRO A 42 -0.79 -35.28 -1.91
N ALA A 43 -0.80 -35.36 -3.24
CA ALA A 43 -1.34 -34.31 -4.08
C ALA A 43 -2.86 -34.13 -3.92
N GLU A 44 -3.62 -35.22 -3.74
CA GLU A 44 -5.06 -35.16 -3.45
C GLU A 44 -5.35 -34.46 -2.11
N ARG A 45 -4.52 -34.70 -1.08
CA ARG A 45 -4.64 -34.01 0.22
C ARG A 45 -4.27 -32.53 0.13
N LEU A 46 -3.16 -32.21 -0.53
CA LEU A 46 -2.69 -30.85 -0.70
C LEU A 46 -3.61 -30.01 -1.60
N MET A 47 -4.32 -30.62 -2.56
CA MET A 47 -5.23 -29.89 -3.45
C MET A 47 -6.30 -29.10 -2.69
N LYS A 48 -6.87 -29.70 -1.64
CA LYS A 48 -7.90 -29.05 -0.81
C LYS A 48 -7.37 -27.80 -0.10
N LEU A 49 -6.10 -27.82 0.27
CA LEU A 49 -5.42 -26.70 0.90
C LEU A 49 -5.16 -25.61 -0.15
N VAL A 50 -4.50 -25.94 -1.27
CA VAL A 50 -4.08 -24.94 -2.26
C VAL A 50 -5.24 -24.37 -3.09
N ASP A 51 -6.40 -25.05 -3.16
CA ASP A 51 -7.60 -24.50 -3.80
C ASP A 51 -8.12 -23.22 -3.09
N SER A 52 -7.93 -23.11 -1.76
CA SER A 52 -8.27 -21.90 -1.00
C SER A 52 -7.37 -20.71 -1.30
N TYR A 53 -6.18 -20.95 -1.86
CA TYR A 53 -5.18 -19.94 -2.24
C TYR A 53 -5.15 -19.71 -3.76
N LYS A 54 -6.22 -20.07 -4.47
CA LYS A 54 -6.26 -19.96 -5.93
C LYS A 54 -6.27 -18.49 -6.36
N GLY A 55 -5.25 -18.10 -7.12
CA GLY A 55 -5.18 -16.78 -7.76
C GLY A 55 -4.47 -15.72 -6.93
N ILE A 56 -3.79 -16.09 -5.83
CA ILE A 56 -3.00 -15.18 -4.99
C ILE A 56 -1.95 -14.39 -5.80
N GLN A 57 -1.46 -14.95 -6.91
CA GLN A 57 -0.55 -14.29 -7.87
C GLN A 57 -1.09 -13.01 -8.51
N ARG A 58 -2.40 -12.73 -8.37
CA ARG A 58 -3.07 -11.60 -9.03
C ARG A 58 -3.57 -10.58 -8.02
N GLU A 59 -3.26 -10.78 -6.76
CA GLU A 59 -3.70 -9.88 -5.71
C GLU A 59 -2.82 -8.64 -5.66
N VAL A 60 -3.23 -7.69 -4.85
CA VAL A 60 -2.37 -6.55 -4.54
C VAL A 60 -1.18 -7.03 -3.70
N LEU A 61 0.00 -6.46 -3.96
CA LEU A 61 1.28 -6.91 -3.40
C LEU A 61 1.27 -7.18 -1.88
N GLN A 62 0.57 -6.35 -1.09
CA GLN A 62 0.47 -6.53 0.36
C GLN A 62 -0.42 -7.72 0.75
N ALA A 63 -1.54 -7.89 0.05
CA ALA A 63 -2.46 -8.99 0.30
C ALA A 63 -1.83 -10.33 -0.12
N GLU A 64 -1.12 -10.34 -1.25
CA GLU A 64 -0.35 -11.49 -1.69
C GLU A 64 0.67 -11.90 -0.62
N SER A 65 1.49 -10.98 -0.09
CA SER A 65 2.48 -11.30 0.96
C SER A 65 1.83 -11.96 2.20
N LEU A 66 0.67 -11.46 2.64
CA LEU A 66 -0.08 -12.04 3.76
C LEU A 66 -0.61 -13.45 3.44
N HIS A 67 -1.18 -13.64 2.24
CA HIS A 67 -1.68 -14.95 1.83
C HIS A 67 -0.56 -15.96 1.54
N VAL A 68 0.60 -15.52 1.05
CA VAL A 68 1.81 -16.34 0.91
C VAL A 68 2.28 -16.83 2.28
N ASN A 69 2.32 -15.95 3.29
CA ASN A 69 2.65 -16.35 4.66
C ASN A 69 1.64 -17.38 5.22
N GLY A 70 0.34 -17.16 5.01
CA GLY A 70 -0.71 -18.12 5.39
C GLY A 70 -0.54 -19.48 4.71
N LEU A 71 -0.30 -19.47 3.39
CA LEU A 71 -0.05 -20.66 2.58
C LEU A 71 1.18 -21.42 3.12
N LEU A 72 2.28 -20.73 3.40
CA LEU A 72 3.50 -21.35 3.94
C LEU A 72 3.25 -22.01 5.30
N MET A 73 2.47 -21.38 6.19
CA MET A 73 2.08 -21.98 7.47
C MET A 73 1.22 -23.23 7.30
N ASP A 74 0.28 -23.22 6.36
CA ASP A 74 -0.57 -24.37 6.09
C ASP A 74 0.20 -25.52 5.41
N LEU A 75 1.10 -25.22 4.49
CA LEU A 75 1.97 -26.20 3.85
C LEU A 75 2.93 -26.87 4.86
N ALA A 76 3.38 -26.13 5.87
CA ALA A 76 4.21 -26.68 6.94
C ALA A 76 3.48 -27.76 7.76
N LYS A 77 2.15 -27.64 7.93
CA LYS A 77 1.31 -28.66 8.60
C LYS A 77 1.22 -29.96 7.79
N GLN A 78 1.52 -29.92 6.49
CA GLN A 78 1.55 -31.08 5.59
C GLN A 78 2.96 -31.35 5.03
N SER A 79 3.99 -31.17 5.86
CA SER A 79 5.40 -31.29 5.47
C SER A 79 5.79 -32.65 4.86
N ALA A 80 5.17 -33.74 5.33
CA ALA A 80 5.38 -35.07 4.74
C ALA A 80 4.87 -35.15 3.29
N ASP A 81 3.72 -34.53 3.02
CA ASP A 81 3.11 -34.54 1.68
C ASP A 81 3.85 -33.61 0.73
N THR A 82 4.29 -32.44 1.19
CA THR A 82 5.10 -31.51 0.39
C THR A 82 6.48 -32.10 0.08
N ALA A 83 7.10 -32.82 1.03
CA ALA A 83 8.33 -33.55 0.80
C ALA A 83 8.16 -34.71 -0.20
N ALA A 84 7.07 -35.48 -0.11
CA ALA A 84 6.77 -36.56 -1.04
C ALA A 84 6.62 -36.07 -2.50
N LEU A 85 6.18 -34.83 -2.69
CA LEU A 85 6.09 -34.18 -4.00
C LEU A 85 7.36 -33.42 -4.43
N GLY A 86 8.43 -33.44 -3.61
CA GLY A 86 9.67 -32.73 -3.91
C GLY A 86 9.54 -31.20 -3.84
N LEU A 87 8.57 -30.67 -3.12
CA LEU A 87 8.27 -29.22 -3.07
C LEU A 87 9.11 -28.45 -2.06
N THR A 88 9.93 -29.12 -1.25
CA THR A 88 10.69 -28.51 -0.15
C THR A 88 11.55 -27.32 -0.61
N ALA A 89 12.26 -27.45 -1.73
CA ALA A 89 13.09 -26.38 -2.27
C ALA A 89 12.27 -25.18 -2.75
N VAL A 90 11.16 -25.44 -3.45
CA VAL A 90 10.26 -24.38 -3.95
C VAL A 90 9.61 -23.62 -2.79
N ILE A 91 9.20 -24.33 -1.73
CA ILE A 91 8.62 -23.72 -0.53
C ILE A 91 9.66 -22.85 0.20
N ALA A 92 10.90 -23.33 0.32
CA ALA A 92 11.98 -22.56 0.92
C ALA A 92 12.29 -21.28 0.12
N MET A 93 12.39 -21.40 -1.22
CA MET A 93 12.58 -20.25 -2.10
C MET A 93 11.44 -19.25 -1.99
N LEU A 94 10.18 -19.72 -2.01
CA LEU A 94 9.01 -18.86 -1.87
C LEU A 94 9.04 -18.08 -0.55
N LYS A 95 9.40 -18.75 0.55
CA LYS A 95 9.58 -18.07 1.84
C LYS A 95 10.65 -16.99 1.75
N THR A 96 11.84 -17.32 1.24
CA THR A 96 12.94 -16.36 1.14
C THR A 96 12.57 -15.16 0.27
N THR A 97 11.98 -15.38 -0.91
CA THR A 97 11.55 -14.30 -1.80
C THR A 97 10.48 -13.43 -1.15
N ASN A 98 9.53 -14.01 -0.43
CA ASN A 98 8.51 -13.24 0.29
C ASN A 98 9.10 -12.42 1.44
N ASP A 99 9.99 -13.00 2.25
CA ASP A 99 10.68 -12.29 3.33
C ASP A 99 11.49 -11.10 2.77
N GLU A 100 12.18 -11.28 1.64
CA GLU A 100 12.94 -10.22 0.96
C GLU A 100 12.04 -9.12 0.41
N PHE A 101 10.88 -9.49 -0.14
CA PHE A 101 9.89 -8.52 -0.62
C PHE A 101 9.38 -7.66 0.54
N GLU A 102 8.96 -8.28 1.65
CA GLU A 102 8.47 -7.58 2.84
C GLU A 102 9.55 -6.65 3.43
N GLN A 103 10.82 -7.08 3.44
CA GLN A 103 11.96 -6.24 3.84
C GLN A 103 12.14 -5.01 2.92
N LEU A 104 12.01 -5.17 1.61
CA LEU A 104 12.10 -4.05 0.66
C LEU A 104 10.89 -3.13 0.76
N GLU A 105 9.69 -3.67 1.00
CA GLU A 105 8.51 -2.87 1.27
C GLU A 105 8.67 -2.01 2.52
N LEU A 106 9.21 -2.58 3.61
CA LEU A 106 9.57 -1.82 4.81
C LEU A 106 10.58 -0.71 4.51
N LYS A 107 11.62 -0.99 3.71
CA LYS A 107 12.62 0.01 3.30
C LYS A 107 12.05 1.09 2.37
N ARG A 108 11.09 0.75 1.50
CA ARG A 108 10.36 1.72 0.67
C ARG A 108 9.55 2.68 1.54
N ILE A 109 8.91 2.16 2.59
CA ILE A 109 8.16 2.94 3.57
C ILE A 109 9.09 3.85 4.38
N ASP A 110 10.31 3.39 4.69
CA ASP A 110 11.30 4.17 5.44
C ASP A 110 12.11 5.15 4.55
N GLY A 111 12.06 4.98 3.20
CA GLY A 111 12.92 5.67 2.22
C GLY A 111 12.31 6.84 1.44
N THR A 112 11.00 6.84 1.09
CA THR A 112 10.45 7.94 0.27
C THR A 112 8.92 8.10 0.32
N ASP A 113 8.55 9.37 0.50
CA ASP A 113 7.31 10.09 0.17
C ASP A 113 6.27 9.42 -0.74
N LYS A 114 5.08 9.26 -0.14
CA LYS A 114 3.72 9.20 -0.72
C LYS A 114 3.42 8.17 -1.80
N PRO A 115 2.38 7.36 -1.53
CA PRO A 115 1.30 7.18 -2.49
C PRO A 115 0.01 7.81 -1.94
N GLY A 116 -0.54 8.74 -2.71
CA GLY A 116 -1.88 9.26 -2.45
C GLY A 116 -2.92 8.14 -2.56
N LEU A 117 -3.89 8.15 -1.65
CA LEU A 117 -5.05 7.26 -1.72
C LEU A 117 -6.36 8.06 -1.71
N SER A 118 -7.24 7.54 -2.55
CA SER A 118 -8.61 7.92 -2.87
C SER A 118 -9.52 8.09 -1.65
N SER A 119 -10.67 8.73 -1.89
CA SER A 119 -11.69 9.13 -0.93
C SER A 119 -11.96 8.11 0.20
N THR A 120 -11.45 8.43 1.38
CA THR A 120 -11.56 7.68 2.65
C THR A 120 -12.97 7.61 3.25
N SER A 121 -13.99 8.21 2.62
CA SER A 121 -15.34 8.30 3.19
C SER A 121 -16.18 7.04 2.98
N ALA A 122 -15.95 6.28 1.90
CA ALA A 122 -16.70 5.06 1.60
C ALA A 122 -16.12 3.81 2.30
N LEU A 123 -14.83 3.82 2.62
CA LEU A 123 -14.14 2.69 3.23
C LEU A 123 -14.31 2.63 4.76
N ARG A 124 -14.53 3.79 5.41
CA ARG A 124 -14.53 3.94 6.87
C ARG A 124 -15.48 2.98 7.62
N PRO A 125 -16.76 2.84 7.22
CA PRO A 125 -17.68 1.94 7.92
C PRO A 125 -17.27 0.46 7.85
N LEU A 126 -16.74 0.03 6.70
CA LEU A 126 -16.26 -1.35 6.49
C LEU A 126 -14.95 -1.62 7.21
N THR A 127 -14.12 -0.59 7.44
CA THR A 127 -12.86 -0.74 8.18
C THR A 127 -13.10 -0.74 9.69
N ASP A 128 -14.08 0.03 10.17
CA ASP A 128 -14.39 0.12 11.60
C ASP A 128 -15.02 -1.18 12.14
N GLU A 129 -15.92 -1.83 11.38
CA GLU A 129 -16.53 -3.12 11.78
C GLU A 129 -15.47 -4.23 11.91
N ALA A 130 -14.63 -4.39 10.88
CA ALA A 130 -13.51 -5.35 10.91
C ALA A 130 -12.51 -5.04 12.04
N PHE A 131 -12.28 -3.76 12.34
CA PHE A 131 -11.43 -3.34 13.45
C PHE A 131 -11.99 -3.80 14.81
N TYR A 132 -13.28 -3.62 15.05
CA TYR A 132 -13.91 -4.05 16.31
C TYR A 132 -13.96 -5.58 16.46
N GLU A 133 -14.18 -6.30 15.37
CA GLU A 133 -14.14 -7.77 15.37
C GLU A 133 -12.74 -8.30 15.72
N VAL A 134 -11.70 -7.80 15.04
CA VAL A 134 -10.31 -8.18 15.32
C VAL A 134 -9.92 -7.84 16.76
N ARG A 135 -10.29 -6.63 17.24
CA ARG A 135 -10.06 -6.23 18.63
C ARG A 135 -10.73 -7.20 19.62
N GLY A 136 -12.00 -7.54 19.40
CA GLY A 136 -12.73 -8.47 20.25
C GLY A 136 -12.11 -9.87 20.29
N ASN A 137 -11.63 -10.36 19.15
CA ASN A 137 -10.95 -11.65 19.05
C ASN A 137 -9.60 -11.67 19.79
N VAL A 138 -8.83 -10.59 19.69
CA VAL A 138 -7.56 -10.44 20.43
C VAL A 138 -7.80 -10.36 21.94
N GLU A 139 -8.81 -9.59 22.38
CA GLU A 139 -9.20 -9.49 23.79
C GLU A 139 -9.65 -10.84 24.35
N ALA A 140 -10.51 -11.56 23.62
CA ALA A 140 -10.97 -12.89 24.01
C ALA A 140 -9.79 -13.88 24.08
N ALA A 141 -8.91 -13.92 23.08
CA ALA A 141 -7.73 -14.77 23.07
C ALA A 141 -6.83 -14.51 24.29
N PHE A 142 -6.65 -13.24 24.67
CA PHE A 142 -5.87 -12.88 25.85
C PHE A 142 -6.53 -13.36 27.16
N CYS A 143 -7.85 -13.22 27.28
CA CYS A 143 -8.62 -13.66 28.44
C CYS A 143 -8.63 -15.19 28.60
N TYR A 144 -8.71 -15.93 27.50
CA TYR A 144 -8.77 -17.40 27.52
C TYR A 144 -7.40 -18.09 27.48
N ALA A 145 -6.32 -17.36 27.23
CA ALA A 145 -4.97 -17.89 27.29
C ALA A 145 -4.64 -18.45 28.69
N THR A 146 -4.28 -19.73 28.76
CA THR A 146 -3.98 -20.45 30.01
C THR A 146 -2.49 -20.46 30.35
N THR A 147 -1.62 -20.10 29.40
CA THR A 147 -0.16 -20.04 29.60
C THR A 147 0.37 -18.61 29.56
N VAL A 148 1.48 -18.38 30.26
CA VAL A 148 2.19 -17.10 30.25
C VAL A 148 2.79 -16.83 28.85
N ALA A 149 3.24 -17.87 28.16
CA ALA A 149 3.81 -17.74 26.82
C ALA A 149 2.78 -17.24 25.80
N ASP A 150 1.56 -17.76 25.83
CA ASP A 150 0.49 -17.34 24.91
C ASP A 150 0.08 -15.88 25.17
N LYS A 151 -0.02 -15.48 26.45
CA LYS A 151 -0.29 -14.08 26.81
C LYS A 151 0.81 -13.14 26.32
N GLN A 152 2.07 -13.57 26.40
CA GLN A 152 3.22 -12.79 25.92
C GLN A 152 3.21 -12.66 24.38
N MET A 153 2.83 -13.70 23.65
CA MET A 153 2.68 -13.65 22.20
C MET A 153 1.56 -12.69 21.79
N ILE A 154 0.43 -12.72 22.48
CA ILE A 154 -0.70 -11.81 22.21
C ILE A 154 -0.33 -10.36 22.54
N ALA A 155 0.39 -10.10 23.63
CA ALA A 155 0.89 -8.76 23.95
C ALA A 155 1.86 -8.24 22.86
N THR A 156 2.75 -9.10 22.37
CA THR A 156 3.68 -8.75 21.27
C THR A 156 2.93 -8.40 19.99
N LEU A 157 1.85 -9.13 19.68
CA LEU A 157 0.98 -8.80 18.54
C LEU A 157 0.34 -7.41 18.69
N VAL A 158 -0.17 -7.08 19.89
CA VAL A 158 -0.76 -5.76 20.18
C VAL A 158 0.28 -4.65 20.03
N ASP A 159 1.50 -4.84 20.52
CA ASP A 159 2.59 -3.87 20.39
C ASP A 159 2.94 -3.62 18.92
N ASN A 160 2.98 -4.68 18.10
CA ASN A 160 3.22 -4.57 16.66
C ASN A 160 2.10 -3.81 15.94
N ILE A 161 0.83 -4.06 16.28
CA ILE A 161 -0.32 -3.33 15.73
C ILE A 161 -0.23 -1.84 16.10
N ASN A 162 0.07 -1.54 17.36
CA ASN A 162 0.24 -0.15 17.83
C ASN A 162 1.39 0.57 17.13
N ALA A 163 2.50 -0.11 16.90
CA ALA A 163 3.62 0.44 16.13
C ALA A 163 3.20 0.79 14.69
N VAL A 164 2.44 -0.08 14.03
CA VAL A 164 1.89 0.19 12.68
C VAL A 164 0.95 1.39 12.68
N LEU A 165 0.03 1.50 13.65
CA LEU A 165 -0.90 2.63 13.76
C LEU A 165 -0.17 3.96 14.01
N ALA A 166 0.85 3.97 14.89
CA ALA A 166 1.67 5.15 15.14
C ALA A 166 2.43 5.61 13.89
N ARG A 167 2.90 4.67 13.06
CA ARG A 167 3.54 4.95 11.76
C ARG A 167 2.57 5.60 10.78
N TYR A 168 1.34 5.08 10.65
CA TYR A 168 0.31 5.71 9.80
C TYR A 168 -0.02 7.13 10.24
N ALA A 169 -0.15 7.38 11.56
CA ALA A 169 -0.40 8.72 12.08
C ALA A 169 0.75 9.70 11.76
N THR A 170 1.99 9.21 11.81
CA THR A 170 3.19 10.00 11.50
C THR A 170 3.30 10.31 10.01
N SER A 171 3.09 9.31 9.15
CA SER A 171 3.05 9.47 7.69
C SER A 171 1.97 10.45 7.24
N ARG A 172 0.78 10.41 7.86
CA ARG A 172 -0.29 11.38 7.60
C ARG A 172 0.13 12.82 7.92
N LYS A 173 0.78 13.05 9.05
CA LYS A 173 1.29 14.39 9.44
C LYS A 173 2.38 14.88 8.47
N ALA A 174 3.33 14.01 8.11
CA ALA A 174 4.38 14.33 7.15
C ALA A 174 3.80 14.66 5.75
N SER A 175 2.83 13.88 5.28
CA SER A 175 2.15 14.11 4.00
C SER A 175 1.41 15.45 3.97
N GLU A 176 0.71 15.83 5.05
CA GLU A 176 0.07 17.16 5.14
C GLU A 176 1.09 18.30 5.16
N ALA A 177 2.21 18.15 5.88
CA ALA A 177 3.30 19.13 5.85
C ALA A 177 3.87 19.30 4.43
N GLN A 178 4.09 18.21 3.70
CA GLN A 178 4.56 18.27 2.31
C GLN A 178 3.52 18.87 1.36
N LYS A 179 2.23 18.58 1.54
CA LYS A 179 1.17 19.24 0.75
C LYS A 179 1.16 20.74 1.03
N ALA A 180 1.38 21.16 2.27
CA ALA A 180 1.49 22.57 2.62
C ALA A 180 2.72 23.22 1.94
N ILE A 181 3.88 22.56 1.96
CA ILE A 181 5.09 23.03 1.25
C ILE A 181 4.85 23.12 -0.25
N ALA A 182 4.27 22.08 -0.88
CA ALA A 182 3.97 22.07 -2.31
C ALA A 182 3.00 23.20 -2.70
N ARG A 183 1.93 23.43 -1.92
CA ARG A 183 1.02 24.57 -2.12
C ARG A 183 1.72 25.92 -1.97
N ALA A 184 2.65 26.04 -1.02
CA ALA A 184 3.42 27.26 -0.82
C ALA A 184 4.37 27.54 -2.00
N MET A 185 5.06 26.50 -2.50
CA MET A 185 5.92 26.59 -3.67
C MET A 185 5.13 26.92 -4.94
N GLU A 186 3.96 26.30 -5.12
CA GLU A 186 3.06 26.60 -6.23
C GLU A 186 2.54 28.05 -6.16
N LEU A 187 2.15 28.51 -4.98
CA LEU A 187 1.75 29.90 -4.76
C LEU A 187 2.88 30.89 -5.09
N GLU A 188 4.10 30.62 -4.63
CA GLU A 188 5.26 31.45 -4.92
C GLU A 188 5.58 31.47 -6.43
N SER A 189 5.53 30.31 -7.08
CA SER A 189 5.70 30.19 -8.53
C SER A 189 4.65 31.01 -9.30
N ASN A 190 3.38 30.95 -8.87
CA ASN A 190 2.30 31.73 -9.44
C ASN A 190 2.51 33.24 -9.24
N HIS A 191 2.96 33.69 -8.06
CA HIS A 191 3.32 35.10 -7.85
C HIS A 191 4.44 35.55 -8.78
N ARG A 192 5.51 34.75 -8.94
CA ARG A 192 6.60 35.05 -9.88
C ARG A 192 6.12 35.18 -11.32
N LEU A 193 5.12 34.39 -11.72
CA LEU A 193 4.54 34.43 -13.06
C LEU A 193 3.60 35.63 -13.25
N ILE A 194 2.71 35.87 -12.29
CA ILE A 194 1.58 36.80 -12.44
C ILE A 194 1.97 38.24 -12.07
N ASP A 195 2.73 38.45 -11.01
CA ASP A 195 3.02 39.80 -10.49
C ASP A 195 3.65 40.73 -11.56
N PRO A 196 4.58 40.28 -12.43
CA PRO A 196 5.13 41.12 -13.49
C PRO A 196 4.11 41.53 -14.58
N LEU A 197 3.01 40.78 -14.73
CA LEU A 197 1.99 41.01 -15.76
C LEU A 197 0.89 41.97 -15.29
N LEU A 198 0.73 42.15 -13.97
CA LEU A 198 -0.33 42.96 -13.38
C LEU A 198 -0.33 44.44 -13.83
N PRO A 199 0.82 45.14 -13.97
CA PRO A 199 0.82 46.54 -14.40
C PRO A 199 0.29 46.74 -15.83
N ALA A 200 0.66 45.82 -16.73
CA ALA A 200 0.18 45.82 -18.11
C ALA A 200 -1.32 45.54 -18.18
N PHE A 201 -1.78 44.53 -17.42
CA PHE A 201 -3.21 44.22 -17.29
C PHE A 201 -4.01 45.40 -16.73
N ALA A 202 -3.54 46.02 -15.64
CA ALA A 202 -4.19 47.17 -15.02
C ALA A 202 -4.36 48.32 -16.01
N THR A 203 -3.29 48.63 -16.76
CA THR A 203 -3.31 49.68 -17.79
C THR A 203 -4.31 49.37 -18.90
N ALA A 204 -4.31 48.15 -19.43
CA ALA A 204 -5.24 47.72 -20.49
C ALA A 204 -6.70 47.72 -20.04
N ALA A 205 -6.96 47.37 -18.77
CA ALA A 205 -8.29 47.34 -18.19
C ALA A 205 -8.76 48.68 -17.61
N GLY A 206 -7.92 49.72 -17.64
CA GLY A 206 -8.26 51.07 -17.14
C GLY A 206 -8.18 51.24 -15.61
N TYR A 207 -7.46 50.35 -14.91
CA TYR A 207 -7.19 50.45 -13.48
C TYR A 207 -5.92 51.25 -13.19
N ALA A 208 -5.85 51.85 -12.00
CA ALA A 208 -4.67 52.57 -11.56
C ALA A 208 -3.47 51.61 -11.34
N ALA A 209 -2.25 52.12 -11.48
CA ALA A 209 -1.04 51.33 -11.24
C ALA A 209 -1.02 50.82 -9.79
N GLY A 210 -0.84 49.50 -9.63
CA GLY A 210 -0.85 48.84 -8.32
C GLY A 210 -2.25 48.58 -7.73
N ASP A 211 -3.32 48.94 -8.43
CA ASP A 211 -4.71 48.71 -7.98
C ASP A 211 -5.15 47.24 -8.12
N VAL A 212 -4.42 46.44 -8.89
CA VAL A 212 -4.72 45.03 -9.15
C VAL A 212 -3.64 44.15 -8.51
N THR A 213 -4.06 43.18 -7.68
CA THR A 213 -3.17 42.21 -7.02
C THR A 213 -3.65 40.77 -7.22
N PHE A 214 -2.74 39.82 -7.29
CA PHE A 214 -3.08 38.39 -7.31
C PHE A 214 -3.47 37.91 -5.91
N THR A 215 -4.58 37.17 -5.78
CA THR A 215 -5.08 36.71 -4.47
C THR A 215 -4.47 35.40 -3.99
N GLY A 216 -3.70 34.74 -4.85
CA GLY A 216 -3.17 33.39 -4.59
C GLY A 216 -4.12 32.26 -4.98
N ARG A 217 -5.34 32.55 -5.47
CA ARG A 217 -6.31 31.54 -5.88
C ARG A 217 -6.23 31.24 -7.37
N THR A 218 -6.30 29.96 -7.70
CA THR A 218 -6.33 29.47 -9.08
C THR A 218 -7.57 28.61 -9.31
N LEU A 219 -8.04 28.57 -10.55
CA LEU A 219 -9.18 27.76 -10.96
C LEU A 219 -8.86 27.12 -12.31
N ASN A 220 -8.94 25.80 -12.38
CA ASN A 220 -8.89 25.09 -13.66
C ASN A 220 -10.30 24.86 -14.17
N ARG A 221 -10.65 25.42 -15.32
CA ARG A 221 -11.97 25.25 -15.95
C ARG A 221 -11.77 24.96 -17.44
N ASN A 222 -12.32 23.85 -17.92
CA ASN A 222 -12.19 23.42 -19.32
C ASN A 222 -10.72 23.36 -19.80
N SER A 223 -9.81 22.91 -18.94
CA SER A 223 -8.36 22.87 -19.20
C SER A 223 -7.69 24.25 -19.31
N GLU A 224 -8.37 25.34 -18.97
CA GLU A 224 -7.77 26.66 -18.78
C GLU A 224 -7.49 26.93 -17.31
N LEU A 225 -6.26 27.30 -16.99
CA LEU A 225 -5.87 27.79 -15.68
C LEU A 225 -6.16 29.30 -15.59
N ARG A 226 -6.97 29.68 -14.62
CA ARG A 226 -7.40 31.06 -14.34
C ARG A 226 -6.88 31.50 -12.98
N TYR A 227 -6.58 32.78 -12.85
CA TYR A 227 -5.96 33.37 -11.66
C TYR A 227 -6.87 34.44 -11.11
N GLU A 228 -7.25 34.33 -9.84
CA GLU A 228 -8.11 35.33 -9.22
C GLU A 228 -7.30 36.60 -8.90
N LEU A 229 -7.75 37.73 -9.44
CA LEU A 229 -7.19 39.05 -9.17
C LEU A 229 -8.15 39.85 -8.29
N ARG A 230 -7.61 40.68 -7.40
CA ARG A 230 -8.38 41.63 -6.58
C ARG A 230 -8.08 43.05 -7.02
N VAL A 231 -9.13 43.83 -7.22
CA VAL A 231 -9.05 45.26 -7.51
C VAL A 231 -9.29 46.04 -6.21
N ALA A 232 -8.30 46.79 -5.72
CA ALA A 232 -8.35 47.46 -4.42
C ALA A 232 -9.41 48.57 -4.38
N SER A 233 -9.50 49.38 -5.43
CA SER A 233 -10.43 50.50 -5.56
C SER A 233 -11.91 50.10 -5.51
N THR A 234 -12.25 48.92 -6.02
CA THR A 234 -13.65 48.44 -6.09
C THR A 234 -13.95 47.30 -5.12
N GLY A 235 -12.91 46.69 -4.53
CA GLY A 235 -13.04 45.49 -3.70
C GLY A 235 -13.49 44.23 -4.45
N LYS A 236 -13.64 44.29 -5.78
CA LYS A 236 -14.11 43.18 -6.61
C LYS A 236 -12.99 42.21 -6.95
N THR A 237 -13.37 40.94 -7.20
CA THR A 237 -12.48 39.92 -7.74
C THR A 237 -12.77 39.64 -9.21
N LEU A 238 -11.72 39.35 -9.98
CA LEU A 238 -11.72 39.01 -11.40
C LEU A 238 -11.05 37.63 -11.57
N TRP A 239 -11.37 36.91 -12.65
CA TRP A 239 -10.81 35.59 -12.99
C TRP A 239 -10.28 35.57 -14.42
#